data_AF-A0A2S4PWX0-F1
#
_entry.id   AF-A0A2S4PWX0-F1
#
_cell.length_a   1.000
_cell.length_b   1.000
_cell.length_c   1.000
_cell.angle_alpha   90.00
_cell.angle_beta   90.00
_cell.angle_gamma   90.00
#
_symmetry.space_group_name_H-M   'P 1'
#
loop_
_entity.id
_entity.type
_entity.pdbx_description
1 polymer ?
#
loop_
_entity_poly.entity_id
_entity_poly.type
_entity_poly.pdbx_seq_one_letter_code
_entity_poly.pdbx_strand_id
1 'polypeptide(L)'
;MSVLSPWQWFFSTRTFSNCLEMTLTLATLYLWPWSLLSNAKLYRDYNGTSEKGTSFESEMKSLKQSSKSTKQLRLCLLLAGTASILRPTNLLIWISLLVPQISDLLTRKPRLPSIGNYFFLIREGLLCSAFLLIISAIFDRFYFTAWIFPPYNWLHFNLVQDIAVFYGTNTWHYYLTQALPQLLVTYLPFTLISIWNMLTLPSNDIRFVLTTTTVITVGFLSLISHKEVRFIYPLLPIFFILTAPTITQFFITKPSVTKQDVKNIKPTATANRFKFRHVSLLLSLLLINVLTAFYVTTIHQSGVIAIMPYIRKKFETSRLTKDTSSLLNNNLLNDSIPYVAFLMPCHSTPFRSALIYPNLTAWALSCSPPLHIPPHTTARINYRDEADRFYDDPIKFLKQEVGTKEGRNWPHFIAGFEGIESELRQVWESYGQGQKTNKIVENKRIFNSHWHDDPRRKGDVVLWELIRGLQE
;
A
#
# COMPACT_ATOMS: atom_id res chain seq x y z
N MET A 1 -0.72 -2.31 -19.15
CA MET A 1 -0.07 -2.96 -17.99
C MET A 1 -0.74 -2.54 -16.68
N SER A 2 -0.79 -1.25 -16.31
CA SER A 2 -1.42 -0.82 -15.04
C SER A 2 -2.87 -1.28 -14.84
N VAL A 3 -3.72 -1.14 -15.86
CA VAL A 3 -5.13 -1.60 -15.82
C VAL A 3 -5.24 -3.13 -15.67
N LEU A 4 -4.24 -3.87 -16.10
CA LEU A 4 -4.23 -5.33 -16.10
C LEU A 4 -3.37 -5.90 -14.97
N SER A 5 -2.92 -5.07 -14.02
CA SER A 5 -2.12 -5.52 -12.88
C SER A 5 -3.03 -6.02 -11.76
N PRO A 6 -2.98 -7.31 -11.39
CA PRO A 6 -3.79 -7.83 -10.28
C PRO A 6 -3.49 -7.11 -8.97
N TRP A 7 -2.22 -6.78 -8.76
CA TRP A 7 -1.75 -6.07 -7.59
C TRP A 7 -2.37 -4.67 -7.45
N GLN A 8 -2.45 -3.93 -8.57
CA GLN A 8 -3.09 -2.61 -8.59
C GLN A 8 -4.56 -2.70 -8.17
N TRP A 9 -5.31 -3.68 -8.69
CA TRP A 9 -6.72 -3.88 -8.33
C TRP A 9 -6.88 -4.23 -6.85
N PHE A 10 -6.05 -5.13 -6.34
CA PHE A 10 -6.09 -5.54 -4.93
C PHE A 10 -5.83 -4.37 -3.97
N PHE A 11 -4.85 -3.50 -4.25
CA PHE A 11 -4.52 -2.38 -3.34
C PHE A 11 -5.30 -1.10 -3.58
N SER A 12 -5.75 -0.82 -4.81
CA SER A 12 -6.53 0.37 -5.14
C SER A 12 -7.80 0.51 -4.28
N THR A 13 -8.32 -0.61 -3.78
CA THR A 13 -9.54 -0.68 -2.96
C THR A 13 -9.26 -0.82 -1.45
N ARG A 14 -7.99 -1.01 -1.03
CA ARG A 14 -7.65 -1.42 0.35
C ARG A 14 -6.72 -0.48 1.11
N THR A 15 -5.75 0.16 0.45
CA THR A 15 -4.80 1.04 1.16
C THR A 15 -4.67 2.41 0.51
N PHE A 16 -5.29 3.40 1.16
CA PHE A 16 -5.26 4.78 0.69
C PHE A 16 -3.83 5.35 0.68
N SER A 17 -3.05 5.09 1.73
CA SER A 17 -1.69 5.64 1.88
C SER A 17 -0.70 5.11 0.83
N ASN A 18 -0.67 3.80 0.54
CA ASN A 18 0.24 3.26 -0.49
C ASN A 18 -0.10 3.81 -1.89
N CYS A 19 -1.40 3.89 -2.21
CA CYS A 19 -1.87 4.35 -3.52
C CYS A 19 -1.61 5.84 -3.72
N LEU A 20 -1.82 6.63 -2.66
CA LEU A 20 -1.49 8.06 -2.65
C LEU A 20 0.02 8.27 -2.83
N GLU A 21 0.85 7.55 -2.08
CA GLU A 21 2.31 7.57 -2.22
C GLU A 21 2.74 7.27 -3.66
N MET A 22 2.29 6.15 -4.23
CA MET A 22 2.62 5.77 -5.61
C MET A 22 2.18 6.82 -6.62
N THR A 23 0.97 7.39 -6.46
CA THR A 23 0.43 8.42 -7.36
C THR A 23 1.25 9.70 -7.29
N LEU A 24 1.63 10.14 -6.10
CA LEU A 24 2.51 11.29 -5.90
C LEU A 24 3.89 11.03 -6.50
N THR A 25 4.50 9.85 -6.27
CA THR A 25 5.77 9.47 -6.88
C THR A 25 5.71 9.50 -8.41
N LEU A 26 4.64 8.98 -9.01
CA LEU A 26 4.46 9.01 -10.46
C LEU A 26 4.28 10.44 -11.00
N ALA A 27 3.48 11.26 -10.33
CA ALA A 27 3.30 12.67 -10.71
C ALA A 27 4.61 13.45 -10.62
N THR A 28 5.40 13.20 -9.57
CA THR A 28 6.74 13.76 -9.42
C THR A 28 7.67 13.31 -10.55
N LEU A 29 7.73 12.02 -10.87
CA LEU A 29 8.57 11.50 -11.97
C LEU A 29 8.19 12.10 -13.33
N TYR A 30 6.91 12.37 -13.56
CA TYR A 30 6.44 13.06 -14.76
C TYR A 30 6.91 14.51 -14.82
N LEU A 31 6.85 15.24 -13.70
CA LEU A 31 7.30 16.63 -13.61
C LEU A 31 8.81 16.78 -13.45
N TRP A 32 9.52 15.68 -13.16
CA TRP A 32 10.94 15.65 -12.88
C TRP A 32 11.74 16.30 -14.02
N PRO A 33 12.71 17.16 -13.72
CA PRO A 33 13.43 17.92 -14.74
C PRO A 33 14.50 17.06 -15.43
N TRP A 34 14.06 16.07 -16.22
CA TRP A 34 14.94 15.15 -16.94
C TRP A 34 15.93 15.85 -17.87
N SER A 35 15.63 17.08 -18.33
CA SER A 35 16.54 17.90 -19.14
C SER A 35 17.73 18.46 -18.38
N LEU A 36 17.65 18.57 -17.05
CA LEU A 36 18.80 18.94 -16.21
C LEU A 36 19.80 17.77 -16.08
N LEU A 37 19.39 16.55 -16.47
CA LEU A 37 20.05 15.29 -16.10
C LEU A 37 20.43 14.42 -17.29
N SER A 38 19.65 14.46 -18.37
CA SER A 38 19.93 13.76 -19.62
C SER A 38 20.54 14.71 -20.65
N ASN A 39 21.45 14.20 -21.48
CA ASN A 39 22.10 14.99 -22.52
C ASN A 39 21.02 15.63 -23.42
N ALA A 40 21.04 16.96 -23.54
CA ALA A 40 20.06 17.78 -24.25
C ALA A 40 19.77 17.36 -25.72
N LYS A 41 20.58 16.47 -26.30
CA LYS A 41 20.35 15.86 -27.62
C LYS A 41 19.06 15.04 -27.69
N LEU A 42 18.75 14.20 -26.69
CA LEU A 42 17.54 13.36 -26.70
C LEU A 42 16.25 14.17 -26.53
N TYR A 43 16.31 15.31 -25.82
CA TYR A 43 15.16 16.19 -25.60
C TYR A 43 14.94 17.18 -26.76
N ARG A 44 16.02 17.60 -27.44
CA ARG A 44 15.93 18.45 -28.64
C ARG A 44 15.32 17.74 -29.85
N ASP A 45 15.57 16.45 -30.02
CA ASP A 45 15.02 15.71 -31.15
C ASP A 45 13.50 15.49 -31.06
N TYR A 46 12.89 15.67 -29.88
CA TYR A 46 11.43 15.57 -29.69
C TYR A 46 10.70 16.91 -29.85
N ASN A 47 11.32 18.00 -29.37
CA ASN A 47 10.76 19.35 -29.49
C ASN A 47 11.48 20.10 -30.61
N GLY A 48 11.09 19.81 -31.85
CA GLY A 48 11.59 20.51 -33.02
C GLY A 48 11.29 22.01 -32.93
N THR A 49 12.29 22.81 -32.61
CA THR A 49 12.32 24.25 -32.90
C THR A 49 13.75 24.68 -33.18
N SER A 50 14.08 24.73 -34.46
CA SER A 50 15.04 25.69 -35.01
C SER A 50 14.25 26.96 -35.30
N GLU A 51 14.60 28.08 -34.70
CA GLU A 51 14.61 29.38 -35.40
C GLU A 51 15.24 30.49 -34.57
N LYS A 52 16.01 31.34 -35.28
CA LYS A 52 16.70 32.53 -34.80
C LYS A 52 15.69 33.66 -34.61
N GLY A 53 15.50 34.13 -33.39
CA GLY A 53 14.70 35.33 -33.07
C GLY A 53 15.51 36.32 -32.23
N THR A 54 15.32 37.61 -32.53
CA THR A 54 16.00 38.81 -31.98
C THR A 54 15.96 38.93 -30.44
N SER A 55 16.95 39.66 -29.89
CA SER A 55 17.45 39.59 -28.50
C SER A 55 16.41 39.79 -27.39
N PHE A 56 15.45 40.70 -27.52
CA PHE A 56 14.48 40.98 -26.45
C PHE A 56 13.35 39.93 -26.33
N GLU A 57 12.86 39.44 -27.47
CA GLU A 57 11.81 38.41 -27.47
C GLU A 57 12.37 37.04 -27.05
N SER A 58 13.64 36.78 -27.38
CA SER A 58 14.42 35.64 -26.90
C SER A 58 14.64 35.70 -25.38
N GLU A 59 14.95 36.88 -24.84
CA GLU A 59 15.16 37.10 -23.40
C GLU A 59 13.84 37.00 -22.61
N MET A 60 12.74 37.54 -23.13
CA MET A 60 11.43 37.37 -22.52
C MET A 60 10.93 35.91 -22.61
N LYS A 61 11.21 35.19 -23.71
CA LYS A 61 10.94 33.76 -23.83
C LYS A 61 11.81 32.93 -22.87
N SER A 62 13.08 33.28 -22.68
CA SER A 62 13.99 32.60 -21.76
C SER A 62 13.61 32.82 -20.29
N LEU A 63 13.19 34.03 -19.91
CA LEU A 63 12.67 34.36 -18.58
C LEU A 63 11.34 33.66 -18.29
N LYS A 64 10.40 33.64 -19.25
CA LYS A 64 9.14 32.89 -19.12
C LYS A 64 9.39 31.38 -19.02
N GLN A 65 10.32 30.86 -19.81
CA GLN A 65 10.73 29.45 -19.76
C GLN A 65 11.41 29.10 -18.43
N SER A 66 12.25 30.00 -17.89
CA SER A 66 12.91 29.86 -16.59
C SER A 66 11.91 29.89 -15.43
N SER A 67 10.94 30.82 -15.46
CA SER A 67 9.86 30.88 -14.47
C SER A 67 8.97 29.64 -14.51
N LYS A 68 8.60 29.17 -15.71
CA LYS A 68 7.84 27.93 -15.91
C LYS A 68 8.62 26.71 -15.40
N SER A 69 9.91 26.63 -15.69
CA SER A 69 10.81 25.58 -15.21
C SER A 69 10.91 25.58 -13.68
N THR A 70 11.00 26.76 -13.06
CA THR A 70 11.05 26.90 -11.60
C THR A 70 9.74 26.49 -10.94
N LYS A 71 8.58 26.89 -11.48
CA LYS A 71 7.27 26.46 -10.97
C LYS A 71 7.08 24.95 -11.08
N GLN A 72 7.46 24.37 -12.22
CA GLN A 72 7.43 22.92 -12.44
C GLN A 72 8.33 22.19 -11.44
N LEU A 73 9.55 22.67 -11.23
CA LEU A 73 10.49 22.09 -10.27
C LEU A 73 9.95 22.18 -8.83
N ARG A 74 9.43 23.33 -8.42
CA ARG A 74 8.81 23.48 -7.08
C ARG A 74 7.65 22.52 -6.90
N LEU A 75 6.75 22.43 -7.88
CA LEU A 75 5.63 21.48 -7.82
C LEU A 75 6.14 20.03 -7.70
N CYS A 76 7.14 19.66 -8.49
CA CYS A 76 7.81 18.36 -8.42
C CYS A 76 8.36 18.08 -7.02
N LEU A 77 9.12 19.02 -6.44
CA LEU A 77 9.73 18.88 -5.11
C LEU A 77 8.68 18.85 -3.99
N LEU A 78 7.60 19.63 -4.13
CA LEU A 78 6.49 19.61 -3.19
C LEU A 78 5.80 18.25 -3.20
N LEU A 79 5.51 17.67 -4.36
CA LEU A 79 4.92 16.34 -4.47
C LEU A 79 5.84 15.24 -3.92
N ALA A 80 7.15 15.31 -4.23
CA ALA A 80 8.17 14.41 -3.67
C ALA A 80 8.23 14.48 -2.14
N GLY A 81 8.25 15.70 -1.60
CA GLY A 81 8.29 15.96 -0.17
C GLY A 81 7.01 15.50 0.53
N THR A 82 5.83 15.76 -0.05
CA THR A 82 4.55 15.25 0.48
C THR A 82 4.53 13.72 0.52
N ALA A 83 4.98 13.05 -0.55
CA ALA A 83 5.09 11.59 -0.54
C ALA A 83 6.05 11.08 0.56
N SER A 84 7.17 11.78 0.78
CA SER A 84 8.16 11.43 1.80
C SER A 84 7.72 11.72 3.25
N ILE A 85 6.89 12.74 3.47
CA ILE A 85 6.29 13.03 4.79
C ILE A 85 5.23 12.00 5.12
N LEU A 86 4.34 11.69 4.16
CA LEU A 86 3.35 10.64 4.31
C LEU A 86 4.02 9.29 4.58
N ARG A 87 5.16 9.05 3.91
CA ARG A 87 5.94 7.81 4.01
C ARG A 87 7.44 8.06 3.91
N PRO A 88 8.18 8.00 5.03
CA PRO A 88 9.62 8.25 5.05
C PRO A 88 10.43 7.35 4.09
N THR A 89 9.96 6.13 3.83
CA THR A 89 10.60 5.20 2.88
C THR A 89 10.61 5.72 1.44
N ASN A 90 9.68 6.62 1.07
CA ASN A 90 9.65 7.21 -0.28
C ASN A 90 10.91 8.03 -0.59
N LEU A 91 11.53 8.60 0.44
CA LEU A 91 12.77 9.37 0.33
C LEU A 91 13.89 8.55 -0.34
N LEU A 92 13.91 7.24 -0.10
CA LEU A 92 14.89 6.33 -0.68
C LEU A 92 14.82 6.30 -2.22
N ILE A 93 13.63 6.45 -2.81
CA ILE A 93 13.44 6.51 -4.26
C ILE A 93 14.14 7.75 -4.82
N TRP A 94 13.93 8.91 -4.19
CA TRP A 94 14.52 10.17 -4.61
C TRP A 94 16.04 10.18 -4.45
N ILE A 95 16.55 9.66 -3.32
CA ILE A 95 17.99 9.48 -3.10
C ILE A 95 18.57 8.57 -4.19
N SER A 96 17.96 7.42 -4.44
CA SER A 96 18.42 6.44 -5.44
C SER A 96 18.44 7.01 -6.86
N LEU A 97 17.49 7.89 -7.18
CA LEU A 97 17.41 8.54 -8.48
C LEU A 97 18.55 9.55 -8.71
N LEU A 98 19.09 10.15 -7.64
CA LEU A 98 20.23 11.08 -7.70
C LEU A 98 21.59 10.35 -7.76
N VAL A 99 21.69 9.09 -7.33
CA VAL A 99 22.98 8.35 -7.24
C VAL A 99 23.74 8.30 -8.57
N PRO A 100 23.15 7.88 -9.72
CA PRO A 100 23.88 7.85 -11.00
C PRO A 100 24.40 9.23 -11.42
N GLN A 101 23.71 10.29 -11.02
CA GLN A 101 23.99 11.67 -11.42
C GLN A 101 25.19 12.21 -10.64
N ILE A 102 25.22 11.94 -9.33
CA ILE A 102 26.35 12.26 -8.45
C ILE A 102 27.59 11.46 -8.89
N SER A 103 27.42 10.19 -9.26
CA SER A 103 28.51 9.36 -9.77
C SER A 103 29.11 9.90 -11.07
N ASP A 104 28.29 10.34 -12.03
CA ASP A 104 28.79 10.97 -13.27
C ASP A 104 29.53 12.29 -12.98
N LEU A 105 29.04 13.09 -12.01
CA LEU A 105 29.68 14.33 -11.58
C LEU A 105 31.05 14.11 -10.94
N LEU A 106 31.21 13.05 -10.15
CA LEU A 106 32.45 12.70 -9.46
C LEU A 106 33.50 12.08 -10.40
N THR A 107 33.06 11.34 -11.42
CA THR A 107 33.95 10.57 -12.31
C THR A 107 34.37 11.31 -13.58
N ARG A 108 33.57 12.28 -14.05
CA ARG A 108 33.88 13.09 -15.25
C ARG A 108 34.28 14.51 -14.87
N LYS A 109 35.14 15.15 -15.68
CA LYS A 109 35.44 16.59 -15.50
C LYS A 109 34.13 17.38 -15.50
N PRO A 110 33.76 18.05 -14.39
CA PRO A 110 32.50 18.73 -14.28
C PRO A 110 32.47 19.89 -15.28
N ARG A 111 31.49 19.91 -16.17
CA ARG A 111 31.21 21.11 -17.00
C ARG A 111 30.62 22.17 -16.08
N LEU A 112 31.17 23.39 -16.03
CA LEU A 112 30.70 24.50 -15.17
C LEU A 112 29.16 24.73 -15.15
N PRO A 113 28.40 24.57 -16.26
CA PRO A 113 26.93 24.71 -16.23
C PRO A 113 26.20 23.67 -15.37
N SER A 114 26.85 22.53 -15.09
CA SER A 114 26.29 21.43 -14.30
C SER A 114 26.17 21.79 -12.81
N ILE A 115 27.17 22.49 -12.27
CA ILE A 115 27.24 22.85 -10.85
C ILE A 115 26.14 23.85 -10.45
N GLY A 116 25.87 24.85 -11.29
CA GLY A 116 24.81 25.83 -11.06
C GLY A 116 23.42 25.19 -11.02
N ASN A 117 23.18 24.17 -11.85
CA ASN A 117 21.92 23.42 -11.88
C ASN A 117 21.72 22.59 -10.61
N TYR A 118 22.76 21.96 -10.07
CA TYR A 118 22.69 21.25 -8.79
C TYR A 118 22.47 22.21 -7.62
N PHE A 119 23.15 23.35 -7.60
CA PHE A 119 22.91 24.37 -6.58
C PHE A 119 21.47 24.88 -6.62
N PHE A 120 20.93 25.13 -7.82
CA PHE A 120 19.53 25.50 -8.00
C PHE A 120 18.58 24.41 -7.47
N LEU A 121 18.83 23.14 -7.80
CA LEU A 121 18.04 22.00 -7.31
C LEU A 121 18.07 21.91 -5.77
N ILE A 122 19.25 22.03 -5.16
CA ILE A 122 19.43 21.99 -3.70
C ILE A 122 18.71 23.16 -3.04
N ARG A 123 18.88 24.38 -3.54
CA ARG A 123 18.25 25.58 -3.00
C ARG A 123 16.72 25.45 -3.02
N GLU A 124 16.14 25.11 -4.17
CA GLU A 124 14.68 24.93 -4.27
C GLU A 124 14.21 23.73 -3.43
N GLY A 125 15.01 22.66 -3.33
CA GLY A 125 14.76 21.50 -2.48
C GLY A 125 14.66 21.86 -1.00
N LEU A 126 15.61 22.66 -0.49
CA LEU A 126 15.61 23.14 0.90
C LEU A 126 14.39 24.04 1.17
N LEU A 127 14.08 24.96 0.26
CA LEU A 127 12.92 25.85 0.40
C LEU A 127 11.59 25.07 0.42
N CYS A 128 11.40 24.13 -0.51
CA CYS A 128 10.19 23.32 -0.56
C CYS A 128 10.06 22.40 0.65
N SER A 129 11.17 21.82 1.11
CA SER A 129 11.20 20.95 2.29
C SER A 129 10.88 21.74 3.57
N ALA A 130 11.47 22.92 3.75
CA ALA A 130 11.18 23.79 4.89
C ALA A 130 9.70 24.19 4.92
N PHE A 131 9.14 24.60 3.77
CA PHE A 131 7.73 24.92 3.63
C PHE A 131 6.82 23.76 4.03
N LEU A 132 7.10 22.55 3.53
CA LEU A 132 6.31 21.36 3.85
C LEU A 132 6.43 20.94 5.32
N LEU A 133 7.62 21.05 5.92
CA LEU A 133 7.82 20.72 7.34
C LEU A 133 7.07 21.69 8.25
N ILE A 134 7.02 22.98 7.90
CA ILE A 134 6.20 23.97 8.63
C ILE A 134 4.72 23.61 8.54
N ILE A 135 4.23 23.29 7.34
CA ILE A 135 2.84 22.88 7.14
C ILE A 135 2.52 21.60 7.94
N SER A 136 3.39 20.59 7.88
CA SER A 136 3.24 19.35 8.65
C SER A 136 3.17 19.65 10.14
N ALA A 137 4.10 20.45 10.67
CA ALA A 137 4.13 20.80 12.09
C ALA A 137 2.85 21.53 12.56
N ILE A 138 2.26 22.37 11.70
CA ILE A 138 0.98 23.02 11.98
C ILE A 138 -0.15 21.98 12.06
N PHE A 139 -0.27 21.09 11.08
CA PHE A 139 -1.29 20.03 11.10
C PHE A 139 -1.12 19.08 12.28
N ASP A 140 0.13 18.68 12.56
CA ASP A 140 0.46 17.82 13.69
C ASP A 140 0.11 18.50 15.03
N ARG A 141 0.38 19.80 15.17
CA ARG A 141 -0.02 20.59 16.36
C ARG A 141 -1.53 20.63 16.54
N PHE A 142 -2.30 20.82 15.47
CA PHE A 142 -3.77 20.84 15.53
C PHE A 142 -4.34 19.46 15.89
N TYR A 143 -3.78 18.40 15.33
CA TYR A 143 -4.28 17.04 15.55
C TYR A 143 -3.90 16.49 16.93
N PHE A 144 -2.62 16.57 17.29
CA PHE A 144 -2.11 15.99 18.54
C PHE A 144 -2.26 16.91 19.75
N THR A 145 -2.66 18.18 19.56
CA THR A 145 -2.70 19.23 20.60
C THR A 145 -1.35 19.51 21.28
N ALA A 146 -0.26 18.94 20.74
CA ALA A 146 1.11 18.99 21.23
C ALA A 146 2.07 19.23 20.05
N TRP A 147 3.23 19.84 20.30
CA TRP A 147 4.28 19.92 19.29
C TRP A 147 4.96 18.56 19.17
N ILE A 148 4.51 17.79 18.17
CA ILE A 148 5.04 16.46 17.88
C ILE A 148 5.69 16.52 16.51
N PHE A 149 6.83 15.84 16.35
CA PHE A 149 7.49 15.66 15.07
C PHE A 149 7.41 14.18 14.66
N PRO A 150 6.33 13.75 13.96
CA PRO A 150 6.10 12.35 13.62
C PRO A 150 7.26 11.66 12.88
N PRO A 151 8.00 12.32 11.95
CA PRO A 151 9.13 11.66 11.28
C PRO A 151 10.23 11.20 12.24
N TYR A 152 10.56 11.99 13.27
CA TYR A 152 11.52 11.57 14.30
C TYR A 152 10.97 10.43 15.15
N ASN A 153 9.71 10.53 15.58
CA ASN A 153 9.08 9.45 16.33
C ASN A 153 9.05 8.16 15.53
N TRP A 154 8.73 8.21 14.23
CA TRP A 154 8.79 7.06 13.34
C TRP A 154 10.18 6.44 13.28
N LEU A 155 11.23 7.26 13.14
CA LEU A 155 12.62 6.78 13.16
C LEU A 155 12.96 6.13 14.51
N HIS A 156 12.59 6.77 15.62
CA HIS A 156 12.83 6.24 16.96
C HIS A 156 12.10 4.91 17.18
N PHE A 157 10.81 4.82 16.83
CA PHE A 157 10.01 3.61 16.98
C PHE A 157 10.52 2.45 16.11
N ASN A 158 10.94 2.71 14.87
CA ASN A 158 11.34 1.65 13.95
C ASN A 158 12.82 1.26 14.07
N LEU A 159 13.73 2.21 14.35
CA LEU A 159 15.17 1.95 14.41
C LEU A 159 15.68 1.73 15.84
N VAL A 160 15.12 2.43 16.84
CA VAL A 160 15.59 2.35 18.23
C VAL A 160 14.77 1.33 19.03
N GLN A 161 13.45 1.32 18.89
CA GLN A 161 12.58 0.41 19.64
C GLN A 161 12.38 -0.95 18.95
N ASP A 162 12.88 -1.12 17.72
CA ASP A 162 12.84 -2.34 16.91
C ASP A 162 11.45 -3.02 16.86
N ILE A 163 10.39 -2.21 16.87
CA ILE A 163 9.00 -2.70 16.93
C ILE A 163 8.63 -3.45 15.66
N ALA A 164 9.28 -3.16 14.53
CA ALA A 164 9.00 -3.83 13.27
C ALA A 164 9.22 -5.36 13.36
N VAL A 165 10.18 -5.81 14.19
CA VAL A 165 10.45 -7.24 14.44
C VAL A 165 9.28 -7.93 15.16
N PHE A 166 8.50 -7.20 15.97
CA PHE A 166 7.31 -7.72 16.65
C PHE A 166 6.26 -8.23 15.65
N TYR A 167 6.16 -7.58 14.49
CA TYR A 167 5.23 -8.00 13.42
C TYR A 167 5.83 -9.05 12.47
N GLY A 168 6.93 -9.68 12.86
CA GLY A 168 7.59 -10.74 12.12
C GLY A 168 8.80 -10.26 11.31
N THR A 169 9.71 -11.19 11.05
CA THR A 169 10.94 -10.96 10.28
C THR A 169 10.90 -11.75 8.97
N ASN A 170 11.60 -11.23 7.96
CA ASN A 170 11.66 -11.84 6.64
C ASN A 170 13.11 -12.00 6.19
N THR A 171 13.39 -13.08 5.46
CA THR A 171 14.70 -13.32 4.83
C THR A 171 15.15 -12.16 3.95
N TRP A 172 16.46 -11.94 3.83
CA TRP A 172 17.04 -10.84 3.04
C TRP A 172 16.55 -10.86 1.57
N HIS A 173 16.39 -12.04 0.97
CA HIS A 173 15.96 -12.19 -0.43
C HIS A 173 14.44 -12.07 -0.65
N TYR A 174 13.64 -11.76 0.39
CA TYR A 174 12.17 -11.70 0.32
C TYR A 174 11.66 -10.86 -0.86
N TYR A 175 12.26 -9.69 -1.10
CA TYR A 175 11.80 -8.85 -2.20
C TYR A 175 12.04 -9.48 -3.57
N LEU A 176 13.14 -10.21 -3.72
CA LEU A 176 13.47 -10.90 -4.96
C LEU A 176 12.60 -12.14 -5.17
N THR A 177 12.43 -12.96 -4.13
CA THR A 177 11.79 -14.28 -4.27
C THR A 177 10.28 -14.27 -4.07
N GLN A 178 9.73 -13.26 -3.39
CA GLN A 178 8.30 -13.19 -3.08
C GLN A 178 7.67 -11.87 -3.56
N ALA A 179 8.22 -10.73 -3.15
CA ALA A 179 7.55 -9.44 -3.39
C ALA A 179 7.49 -9.05 -4.88
N LEU A 180 8.60 -9.15 -5.61
CA LEU A 180 8.64 -8.84 -7.04
C LEU A 180 7.75 -9.81 -7.85
N PRO A 181 7.78 -11.14 -7.62
CA PRO A 181 6.80 -12.04 -8.21
C PRO A 181 5.35 -11.67 -7.93
N GLN A 182 5.03 -11.29 -6.69
CA GLN A 182 3.66 -10.92 -6.31
C GLN A 182 3.23 -9.58 -6.94
N LEU A 183 4.16 -8.62 -7.04
CA LEU A 183 3.93 -7.29 -7.60
C LEU A 183 3.76 -7.31 -9.13
N LEU A 184 4.59 -8.10 -9.83
CA LEU A 184 4.68 -8.09 -11.29
C LEU A 184 3.90 -9.24 -11.94
N VAL A 185 3.62 -10.33 -11.21
CA VAL A 185 2.86 -11.49 -11.69
C VAL A 185 3.42 -11.96 -13.04
N THR A 186 2.62 -11.91 -14.12
CA THR A 186 3.03 -12.35 -15.45
C THR A 186 4.08 -11.45 -16.12
N TYR A 187 4.28 -10.23 -15.60
CA TYR A 187 5.23 -9.27 -16.15
C TYR A 187 6.67 -9.51 -15.66
N LEU A 188 6.84 -10.27 -14.57
CA LEU A 188 8.13 -10.52 -13.93
C LEU A 188 9.26 -10.91 -14.90
N PRO A 189 9.13 -11.94 -15.77
CA PRO A 189 10.24 -12.35 -16.63
C PRO A 189 10.66 -11.24 -17.60
N PHE A 190 9.70 -10.49 -18.15
CA PHE A 190 9.99 -9.36 -19.03
C PHE A 190 10.68 -8.21 -18.28
N THR A 191 10.26 -7.96 -17.03
CA THR A 191 10.89 -6.94 -16.18
C THR A 191 12.34 -7.30 -15.88
N LEU A 192 12.63 -8.55 -15.53
CA LEU A 192 14.00 -9.01 -15.24
C LEU A 192 14.92 -8.88 -16.46
N ILE A 193 14.44 -9.29 -17.65
CA ILE A 193 15.18 -9.10 -18.91
C ILE A 193 15.42 -7.61 -19.19
N SER A 194 14.42 -6.77 -18.94
CA SER A 194 14.54 -5.31 -19.15
C SER A 194 15.59 -4.70 -18.23
N ILE A 195 15.56 -5.03 -16.93
CA ILE A 195 16.57 -4.59 -15.96
C ILE A 195 17.96 -5.01 -16.39
N TRP A 196 18.16 -6.28 -16.74
CA TRP A 196 19.46 -6.80 -17.18
C TRP A 196 20.01 -6.02 -18.38
N ASN A 197 19.19 -5.82 -19.41
CA ASN A 197 19.60 -5.10 -20.62
C ASN A 197 19.87 -3.61 -20.34
N MET A 198 19.04 -2.96 -19.51
CA MET A 198 19.12 -1.53 -19.25
C MET A 198 20.25 -1.14 -18.29
N LEU A 199 20.76 -2.08 -17.48
CA LEU A 199 21.96 -1.87 -16.66
C LEU A 199 23.23 -1.65 -17.48
N THR A 200 23.24 -2.04 -18.77
CA THR A 200 24.38 -1.82 -19.67
C THR A 200 24.36 -0.46 -20.37
N LEU A 201 23.27 0.31 -20.21
CA LEU A 201 23.12 1.61 -20.84
C LEU A 201 24.01 2.67 -20.16
N PRO A 202 24.33 3.78 -20.84
CA PRO A 202 25.09 4.88 -20.23
C PRO A 202 24.36 5.50 -19.04
N SER A 203 25.13 6.02 -18.08
CA SER A 203 24.65 6.73 -16.87
C SER A 203 23.63 7.84 -17.13
N ASN A 204 23.70 8.45 -18.31
CA ASN A 204 22.85 9.58 -18.73
C ASN A 204 21.52 9.16 -19.37
N ASP A 205 21.30 7.85 -19.59
CA ASP A 205 20.04 7.33 -20.11
C ASP A 205 19.00 7.24 -19.00
N ILE A 206 17.81 7.79 -19.23
CA ILE A 206 16.70 7.76 -18.26
C ILE A 206 16.37 6.33 -17.84
N ARG A 207 16.47 5.36 -18.76
CA ARG A 207 16.21 3.94 -18.48
C ARG A 207 17.25 3.37 -17.53
N PHE A 208 18.51 3.77 -17.66
CA PHE A 208 19.56 3.39 -16.73
C PHE A 208 19.25 3.94 -15.34
N VAL A 209 18.97 5.24 -15.24
CA VAL A 209 18.66 5.93 -13.97
C VAL A 209 17.46 5.29 -13.26
N LEU A 210 16.37 5.01 -13.99
CA LEU A 210 15.20 4.34 -13.45
C LEU A 210 15.51 2.91 -13.01
N THR A 211 16.31 2.17 -13.78
CA THR A 211 16.73 0.81 -13.42
C THR A 211 17.55 0.81 -12.14
N THR A 212 18.59 1.65 -12.05
CA THR A 212 19.40 1.77 -10.83
C THR A 212 18.56 2.24 -9.64
N THR A 213 17.59 3.13 -9.85
CA THR A 213 16.65 3.57 -8.80
C THR A 213 15.91 2.37 -8.21
N THR A 214 15.34 1.50 -9.06
CA THR A 214 14.62 0.31 -8.60
C THR A 214 15.54 -0.68 -7.87
N VAL A 215 16.75 -0.94 -8.41
CA VAL A 215 17.71 -1.88 -7.83
C VAL A 215 18.21 -1.40 -6.47
N ILE A 216 18.60 -0.13 -6.34
CA ILE A 216 19.09 0.44 -5.09
C ILE A 216 17.98 0.47 -4.04
N THR A 217 16.77 0.92 -4.42
CA THR A 217 15.62 0.97 -3.50
C THR A 217 15.28 -0.42 -2.96
N VAL A 218 15.14 -1.41 -3.86
CA VAL A 218 14.86 -2.81 -3.46
C VAL A 218 16.01 -3.39 -2.64
N GLY A 219 17.26 -3.12 -3.01
CA GLY A 219 18.45 -3.59 -2.29
C GLY A 219 18.52 -3.05 -0.87
N PHE A 220 18.30 -1.74 -0.68
CA PHE A 220 18.32 -1.13 0.65
C PHE A 220 17.14 -1.61 1.51
N LEU A 221 15.93 -1.72 0.95
CA LEU A 221 14.79 -2.32 1.66
C LEU A 221 15.02 -3.82 1.97
N SER A 222 15.88 -4.52 1.24
CA SER A 222 16.20 -5.92 1.57
C SER A 222 16.99 -6.07 2.87
N LEU A 223 17.62 -4.99 3.35
CA LEU A 223 18.40 -4.96 4.59
C LEU A 223 17.54 -4.84 5.85
N ILE A 224 16.29 -4.35 5.76
CA ILE A 224 15.41 -4.20 6.94
C ILE A 224 14.81 -5.55 7.36
N SER A 225 14.66 -5.78 8.67
CA SER A 225 14.18 -7.06 9.21
C SER A 225 12.73 -7.38 8.80
N HIS A 226 11.82 -6.41 8.98
CA HIS A 226 10.44 -6.52 8.57
C HIS A 226 10.26 -6.06 7.13
N LYS A 227 9.50 -6.80 6.32
CA LYS A 227 9.36 -6.52 4.89
C LYS A 227 7.92 -6.74 4.48
N GLU A 228 7.45 -5.88 3.60
CA GLU A 228 6.12 -6.00 3.03
C GLU A 228 6.17 -5.58 1.56
N VAL A 229 5.45 -6.28 0.70
CA VAL A 229 5.38 -5.93 -0.73
C VAL A 229 4.87 -4.51 -0.95
N ARG A 230 4.05 -3.98 -0.02
CA ARG A 230 3.57 -2.59 -0.11
C ARG A 230 4.67 -1.53 -0.04
N PHE A 231 5.84 -1.82 0.54
CA PHE A 231 6.95 -0.86 0.61
C PHE A 231 7.59 -0.61 -0.76
N ILE A 232 7.51 -1.57 -1.68
CA ILE A 232 8.01 -1.43 -3.06
C ILE A 232 6.91 -1.08 -4.07
N TYR A 233 5.65 -0.95 -3.62
CA TYR A 233 4.53 -0.61 -4.50
C TYR A 233 4.71 0.70 -5.27
N PRO A 234 5.30 1.78 -4.71
CA PRO A 234 5.58 3.01 -5.46
C PRO A 234 6.51 2.81 -6.67
N LEU A 235 7.27 1.72 -6.72
CA LEU A 235 8.13 1.37 -7.85
C LEU A 235 7.36 0.71 -9.01
N LEU A 236 6.11 0.28 -8.81
CA LEU A 236 5.32 -0.43 -9.82
C LEU A 236 5.21 0.33 -11.16
N PRO A 237 4.92 1.64 -11.19
CA PRO A 237 4.90 2.39 -12.44
C PRO A 237 6.26 2.41 -13.14
N ILE A 238 7.36 2.51 -12.38
CA ILE A 238 8.72 2.48 -12.92
C ILE A 238 8.99 1.12 -13.57
N PHE A 239 8.63 0.01 -12.89
CA PHE A 239 8.76 -1.32 -13.48
C PHE A 239 7.96 -1.44 -14.79
N PHE A 240 6.75 -0.90 -14.87
CA PHE A 240 5.99 -0.92 -16.12
C PHE A 240 6.64 -0.11 -17.24
N ILE A 241 7.17 1.08 -16.93
CA ILE A 241 7.91 1.90 -17.90
C ILE A 241 9.13 1.13 -18.44
N LEU A 242 9.89 0.49 -17.56
CA LEU A 242 11.07 -0.31 -17.95
C LEU A 242 10.69 -1.57 -18.73
N THR A 243 9.56 -2.19 -18.41
CA THR A 243 9.14 -3.47 -19.01
C THR A 243 8.47 -3.30 -20.38
N ALA A 244 7.82 -2.16 -20.63
CA ALA A 244 7.03 -1.92 -21.83
C ALA A 244 7.79 -2.13 -23.16
N PRO A 245 9.06 -1.69 -23.34
CA PRO A 245 9.81 -1.93 -24.56
C PRO A 245 10.02 -3.41 -24.87
N THR A 246 10.36 -4.22 -23.86
CA THR A 246 10.63 -5.65 -24.00
C THR A 246 9.37 -6.42 -24.35
N ILE A 247 8.23 -6.11 -23.71
CA ILE A 247 6.93 -6.69 -24.05
C ILE A 247 6.54 -6.31 -25.49
N THR A 248 6.68 -5.03 -25.85
CA THR A 248 6.34 -4.53 -27.19
C THR A 248 7.16 -5.26 -28.26
N GLN A 249 8.47 -5.40 -28.06
CA GLN A 249 9.33 -6.12 -29.01
C GLN A 249 8.98 -7.61 -29.11
N PHE A 250 8.54 -8.23 -28.01
CA PHE A 250 8.22 -9.66 -27.99
C PHE A 250 6.87 -9.99 -28.64
N PHE A 251 5.87 -9.11 -28.49
CA PHE A 251 4.50 -9.35 -28.97
C PHE A 251 4.11 -8.55 -30.21
N ILE A 252 4.87 -7.53 -30.62
CA ILE A 252 4.54 -6.69 -31.79
C ILE A 252 5.67 -6.76 -32.82
N THR A 253 5.31 -7.15 -34.04
CA THR A 253 6.22 -7.11 -35.18
C THR A 253 6.14 -5.74 -35.83
N LYS A 254 7.27 -5.04 -35.88
CA LYS A 254 7.36 -3.80 -36.69
C LYS A 254 7.36 -4.17 -38.18
N PRO A 255 6.59 -3.49 -39.03
CA PRO A 255 6.73 -3.68 -40.47
C PRO A 255 8.15 -3.29 -40.88
N SER A 256 8.86 -4.18 -41.59
CA SER A 256 10.15 -3.85 -42.19
C SER A 256 9.91 -2.84 -43.31
N VAL A 257 10.33 -1.59 -43.11
CA VAL A 257 10.41 -0.61 -44.19
C VAL A 257 11.60 -1.00 -45.06
N THR A 258 11.34 -1.45 -46.29
CA THR A 258 12.40 -1.81 -47.22
C THR A 258 12.93 -0.53 -47.87
N LYS A 259 14.24 -0.40 -48.10
CA LYS A 259 14.86 0.82 -48.69
C LYS A 259 14.26 1.22 -50.06
N GLN A 260 13.54 0.34 -50.74
CA GLN A 260 12.82 0.63 -51.99
C GLN A 260 11.52 1.43 -51.79
N ASP A 261 10.90 1.40 -50.60
CA ASP A 261 9.64 2.12 -50.32
C ASP A 261 9.84 3.64 -50.15
N VAL A 262 11.07 4.10 -49.98
CA VAL A 262 11.40 5.53 -49.79
C VAL A 262 11.40 6.31 -51.11
N LYS A 263 11.53 5.64 -52.27
CA LYS A 263 11.56 6.33 -53.57
C LYS A 263 10.19 6.64 -54.16
N ASN A 264 9.11 6.01 -53.69
CA ASN A 264 7.76 6.19 -54.20
C ASN A 264 6.78 6.61 -53.09
N ILE A 265 6.99 7.80 -52.50
CA ILE A 265 6.04 8.35 -51.53
C ILE A 265 4.96 9.14 -52.27
N LYS A 266 3.86 8.48 -52.63
CA LYS A 266 2.54 9.14 -52.58
C LYS A 266 2.04 9.01 -51.14
N PRO A 267 1.53 10.08 -50.51
CA PRO A 267 1.04 10.06 -49.15
C PRO A 267 -0.37 9.46 -49.13
N THR A 268 -0.51 8.18 -49.48
CA THR A 268 -1.70 7.43 -49.08
C THR A 268 -1.43 6.93 -47.66
N ALA A 269 -2.29 7.35 -46.74
CA ALA A 269 -2.30 6.96 -45.34
C ALA A 269 -2.50 5.44 -45.19
N THR A 270 -1.46 4.66 -45.45
CA THR A 270 -1.45 3.23 -45.15
C THR A 270 -1.29 3.13 -43.64
N ALA A 271 -2.40 2.96 -42.93
CA ALA A 271 -2.40 2.67 -41.51
C ALA A 271 -1.42 1.50 -41.26
N ASN A 272 -0.28 1.80 -40.64
CA ASN A 272 0.70 0.81 -40.21
C ASN A 272 0.01 -0.13 -39.22
N ARG A 273 -0.60 -1.21 -39.70
CA ARG A 273 -1.26 -2.21 -38.86
C ARG A 273 -0.16 -2.94 -38.10
N PHE A 274 -0.02 -2.65 -36.82
CA PHE A 274 0.78 -3.44 -35.89
C PHE A 274 0.31 -4.90 -35.99
N LYS A 275 1.22 -5.82 -36.37
CA LYS A 275 0.95 -7.25 -36.38
C LYS A 275 1.38 -7.84 -35.04
N PHE A 276 0.45 -8.46 -34.34
CA PHE A 276 0.74 -9.17 -33.09
C PHE A 276 1.41 -10.52 -33.39
N ARG A 277 2.41 -10.87 -32.59
CA ARG A 277 3.12 -12.15 -32.55
C ARG A 277 2.84 -12.82 -31.20
N HIS A 278 2.90 -14.15 -31.15
CA HIS A 278 2.67 -14.93 -29.92
C HIS A 278 1.31 -14.63 -29.25
N VAL A 279 0.27 -14.42 -30.06
CA VAL A 279 -1.07 -13.98 -29.60
C VAL A 279 -1.63 -14.92 -28.53
N SER A 280 -1.51 -16.24 -28.70
CA SER A 280 -2.00 -17.21 -27.71
C SER A 280 -1.34 -17.02 -26.34
N LEU A 281 -0.01 -16.81 -26.31
CA LEU A 281 0.71 -16.55 -25.06
C LEU A 281 0.28 -15.21 -24.46
N LEU A 282 0.14 -14.15 -25.27
CA LEU A 282 -0.34 -12.85 -24.80
C LEU A 282 -1.72 -12.98 -24.15
N LEU A 283 -2.66 -13.67 -24.81
CA LEU A 283 -4.00 -13.90 -24.28
C LEU A 283 -3.98 -14.71 -22.98
N SER A 284 -3.15 -15.75 -22.89
CA SER A 284 -3.00 -16.53 -21.65
C SER A 284 -2.46 -15.68 -20.50
N LEU A 285 -1.44 -14.86 -20.71
CA LEU A 285 -0.89 -13.98 -19.67
C LEU A 285 -1.92 -12.92 -19.23
N LEU A 286 -2.67 -12.35 -20.19
CA LEU A 286 -3.76 -11.43 -19.88
C LEU A 286 -4.87 -12.10 -19.06
N LEU A 287 -5.27 -13.30 -19.45
CA LEU A 287 -6.30 -14.07 -18.76
C LEU A 287 -5.88 -14.40 -17.32
N ILE A 288 -4.63 -14.83 -17.10
CA ILE A 288 -4.09 -15.08 -15.76
C ILE A 288 -4.21 -13.84 -14.89
N ASN A 289 -3.84 -12.66 -15.42
CA ASN A 289 -3.96 -11.42 -14.65
C ASN A 289 -5.41 -11.07 -14.34
N VAL A 290 -6.31 -11.15 -15.31
CA VAL A 290 -7.73 -10.81 -15.10
C VAL A 290 -8.37 -11.75 -14.09
N LEU A 291 -8.15 -13.06 -14.20
CA LEU A 291 -8.68 -14.04 -13.26
C LEU A 291 -8.09 -13.85 -11.86
N THR A 292 -6.78 -13.60 -11.75
CA THR A 292 -6.14 -13.31 -10.46
C THR A 292 -6.73 -12.05 -9.84
N ALA A 293 -6.84 -10.96 -10.60
CA ALA A 293 -7.40 -9.69 -10.14
C ALA A 293 -8.84 -9.86 -9.64
N PHE A 294 -9.67 -10.56 -10.42
CA PHE A 294 -11.04 -10.87 -10.05
C PHE A 294 -11.10 -11.67 -8.74
N TYR A 295 -10.34 -12.76 -8.65
CA TYR A 295 -10.34 -13.63 -7.46
C TYR A 295 -9.91 -12.89 -6.19
N VAL A 296 -8.78 -12.19 -6.22
CA VAL A 296 -8.24 -11.52 -5.02
C VAL A 296 -9.07 -10.32 -4.58
N THR A 297 -9.82 -9.71 -5.50
CA THR A 297 -10.64 -8.53 -5.20
C THR A 297 -12.05 -8.92 -4.73
N THR A 298 -12.61 -10.01 -5.26
CA THR A 298 -14.04 -10.35 -5.02
C THR A 298 -14.25 -11.59 -4.15
N ILE A 299 -13.37 -12.58 -4.21
CA ILE A 299 -13.58 -13.89 -3.58
C ILE A 299 -12.71 -14.06 -2.32
N HIS A 300 -11.41 -13.81 -2.43
CA HIS A 300 -10.46 -14.06 -1.35
C HIS A 300 -10.62 -13.05 -0.20
N GLN A 301 -10.77 -13.57 1.02
CA GLN A 301 -11.03 -12.80 2.24
C GLN A 301 -12.30 -11.93 2.14
N SER A 302 -13.35 -12.46 1.50
CA SER A 302 -14.62 -11.73 1.31
C SER A 302 -15.49 -11.72 2.56
N GLY A 303 -15.52 -12.82 3.33
CA GLY A 303 -16.35 -13.00 4.52
C GLY A 303 -16.11 -11.94 5.61
N VAL A 304 -14.85 -11.57 5.85
CA VAL A 304 -14.49 -10.55 6.85
C VAL A 304 -15.05 -9.14 6.54
N ILE A 305 -15.34 -8.85 5.27
CA ILE A 305 -16.02 -7.61 4.86
C ILE A 305 -17.54 -7.81 4.87
N ALA A 306 -18.00 -8.93 4.31
CA ALA A 306 -19.42 -9.23 4.11
C ALA A 306 -20.21 -9.43 5.42
N ILE A 307 -19.55 -9.79 6.52
CA ILE A 307 -20.22 -9.93 7.83
C ILE A 307 -20.64 -8.58 8.43
N MET A 308 -19.95 -7.49 8.08
CA MET A 308 -20.14 -6.19 8.71
C MET A 308 -21.51 -5.55 8.39
N PRO A 309 -21.99 -5.53 7.13
CA PRO A 309 -23.35 -5.08 6.83
C PRO A 309 -24.43 -5.92 7.50
N TYR A 310 -24.20 -7.24 7.67
CA TYR A 310 -25.15 -8.13 8.34
C TYR A 310 -25.31 -7.76 9.82
N ILE A 311 -24.20 -7.57 10.54
CA ILE A 311 -24.20 -7.11 11.93
C ILE A 311 -24.93 -5.76 12.05
N ARG A 312 -24.64 -4.82 11.14
CA ARG A 312 -25.28 -3.50 11.12
C ARG A 312 -26.80 -3.60 10.92
N LYS A 313 -27.25 -4.37 9.92
CA LYS A 313 -28.68 -4.56 9.64
C LYS A 313 -29.40 -5.25 10.80
N LYS A 314 -28.73 -6.21 11.46
CA LYS A 314 -29.28 -6.87 12.65
C LYS A 314 -29.42 -5.89 13.82
N PHE A 315 -28.44 -5.02 14.02
CA PHE A 315 -28.51 -3.95 15.03
C PHE A 315 -29.68 -3.00 14.76
N GLU A 316 -29.81 -2.52 13.52
CA GLU A 316 -30.93 -1.66 13.08
C GLU A 316 -32.27 -2.35 13.37
N THR A 317 -32.46 -3.58 12.90
CA THR A 317 -33.72 -4.32 13.09
C THR A 317 -34.07 -4.52 14.56
N SER A 318 -33.06 -4.74 15.42
CA SER A 318 -33.26 -4.91 16.86
C SER A 318 -33.58 -3.60 17.62
N ARG A 319 -33.32 -2.44 17.03
CA ARG A 319 -33.38 -1.11 17.69
C ARG A 319 -34.31 -0.10 16.98
N LEU A 320 -34.95 -0.48 15.88
CA LEU A 320 -35.96 0.34 15.21
C LEU A 320 -37.27 0.32 16.01
N THR A 321 -37.84 1.51 16.26
CA THR A 321 -39.21 1.65 16.77
C THR A 321 -40.22 1.14 15.73
N LYS A 322 -41.42 0.73 16.17
CA LYS A 322 -42.51 0.27 15.29
C LYS A 322 -42.89 1.27 14.18
N ASP A 323 -42.54 2.56 14.33
CA ASP A 323 -42.82 3.63 13.36
C ASP A 323 -41.65 3.96 12.41
N THR A 324 -40.60 3.13 12.34
CA THR A 324 -39.54 3.15 11.29
C THR A 324 -38.75 4.45 11.07
N SER A 325 -38.95 5.50 11.88
CA SER A 325 -38.39 6.84 11.64
C SER A 325 -37.26 7.25 12.58
N SER A 326 -37.00 6.50 13.66
CA SER A 326 -35.92 6.80 14.60
C SER A 326 -35.35 5.55 15.28
N LEU A 327 -34.03 5.54 15.51
CA LEU A 327 -33.39 4.59 16.43
C LEU A 327 -33.94 4.85 17.83
N LEU A 328 -34.37 3.81 18.54
CA LEU A 328 -34.81 3.91 19.94
C LEU A 328 -33.77 4.71 20.74
N ASN A 329 -34.17 5.89 21.21
CA ASN A 329 -33.37 6.74 22.09
C ASN A 329 -33.44 6.16 23.52
N ASN A 330 -32.88 4.96 23.68
CA ASN A 330 -32.94 4.21 24.92
C ASN A 330 -31.79 4.60 25.83
N ASN A 331 -31.95 5.72 26.56
CA ASN A 331 -31.25 5.95 27.83
C ASN A 331 -31.67 4.94 28.93
N LEU A 332 -32.22 3.78 28.54
CA LEU A 332 -32.92 2.79 29.39
C LEU A 332 -32.43 1.35 29.19
N LEU A 333 -31.48 1.10 28.28
CA LEU A 333 -30.82 -0.20 28.17
C LEU A 333 -29.47 -0.09 28.87
N ASN A 334 -29.26 -0.91 29.90
CA ASN A 334 -27.96 -1.06 30.57
C ASN A 334 -26.83 -1.16 29.53
N ASP A 335 -26.05 -0.07 29.39
CA ASP A 335 -24.91 0.09 28.46
C ASP A 335 -23.73 -0.84 28.77
N SER A 336 -23.91 -1.82 29.66
CA SER A 336 -22.86 -2.72 30.13
C SER A 336 -22.58 -3.88 29.17
N ILE A 337 -23.54 -4.29 28.33
CA ILE A 337 -23.39 -5.46 27.44
C ILE A 337 -23.00 -5.01 26.03
N PRO A 338 -21.81 -5.36 25.53
CA PRO A 338 -21.42 -5.07 24.16
C PRO A 338 -22.34 -5.76 23.15
N TYR A 339 -22.65 -5.11 22.04
CA TYR A 339 -23.44 -5.74 20.98
C TYR A 339 -22.68 -6.88 20.30
N VAL A 340 -21.41 -6.66 19.93
CA VAL A 340 -20.60 -7.67 19.24
C VAL A 340 -19.14 -7.66 19.70
N ALA A 341 -18.54 -8.84 19.85
CA ALA A 341 -17.10 -9.00 19.99
C ALA A 341 -16.49 -9.67 18.76
N PHE A 342 -15.28 -9.27 18.37
CA PHE A 342 -14.53 -9.91 17.29
C PHE A 342 -13.38 -10.72 17.86
N LEU A 343 -13.59 -12.03 17.99
CA LEU A 343 -12.57 -13.02 18.36
C LEU A 343 -11.89 -13.53 17.11
N MET A 344 -11.10 -12.66 16.50
CA MET A 344 -10.43 -12.87 15.22
C MET A 344 -9.00 -12.34 15.33
N PRO A 345 -8.04 -12.79 14.50
CA PRO A 345 -6.73 -12.18 14.47
C PRO A 345 -6.87 -10.71 14.10
N CYS A 346 -5.96 -9.90 14.62
CA CYS A 346 -5.97 -8.46 14.49
C CYS A 346 -6.21 -7.96 13.06
N HIS A 347 -6.96 -6.86 12.91
CA HIS A 347 -7.24 -6.24 11.61
C HIS A 347 -7.89 -7.19 10.57
N SER A 348 -8.62 -8.22 11.00
CA SER A 348 -9.38 -9.07 10.09
C SER A 348 -10.55 -8.34 9.43
N THR A 349 -11.28 -7.51 10.19
CA THR A 349 -12.45 -6.77 9.71
C THR A 349 -12.20 -5.25 9.74
N PRO A 350 -12.95 -4.45 8.95
CA PRO A 350 -12.85 -2.98 8.96
C PRO A 350 -13.36 -2.32 10.26
N PHE A 351 -13.91 -3.12 11.20
CA PHE A 351 -14.34 -2.72 12.54
C PHE A 351 -15.13 -1.40 12.55
N ARG A 352 -14.63 -0.35 13.21
CA ARG A 352 -15.35 0.93 13.38
C ARG A 352 -15.64 1.68 12.09
N SER A 353 -14.86 1.49 11.03
CA SER A 353 -15.19 2.11 9.73
C SER A 353 -16.46 1.52 9.10
N ALA A 354 -16.88 0.32 9.53
CA ALA A 354 -18.13 -0.31 9.11
C ALA A 354 -19.22 -0.36 10.20
N LEU A 355 -18.89 -0.10 11.47
CA LEU A 355 -19.85 -0.01 12.58
C LEU A 355 -20.12 1.47 12.91
N ILE A 356 -20.95 2.09 12.09
CA ILE A 356 -21.18 3.55 12.09
C ILE A 356 -22.01 4.07 13.27
N TYR A 357 -22.79 3.20 13.93
CA TYR A 357 -23.66 3.62 15.02
C TYR A 357 -22.89 3.73 16.33
N PRO A 358 -22.96 4.86 17.05
CA PRO A 358 -22.27 5.03 18.32
C PRO A 358 -22.78 4.04 19.39
N ASN A 359 -24.09 3.77 19.38
CA ASN A 359 -24.75 2.85 20.31
C ASN A 359 -24.48 1.36 20.00
N LEU A 360 -23.81 1.05 18.89
CA LEU A 360 -23.34 -0.30 18.58
C LEU A 360 -21.98 -0.49 19.26
N THR A 361 -22.03 -0.85 20.53
CA THR A 361 -20.84 -1.14 21.35
C THR A 361 -20.19 -2.43 20.88
N ALA A 362 -18.88 -2.40 20.67
CA ALA A 362 -18.12 -3.53 20.16
C ALA A 362 -16.67 -3.47 20.61
N TRP A 363 -16.05 -4.64 20.78
CA TRP A 363 -14.63 -4.80 21.08
C TRP A 363 -14.00 -5.90 20.20
N ALA A 364 -12.68 -5.86 20.05
CA ALA A 364 -11.92 -6.82 19.25
C ALA A 364 -10.60 -7.13 19.96
N LEU A 365 -10.02 -8.30 19.67
CA LEU A 365 -8.69 -8.68 20.18
C LEU A 365 -7.64 -7.67 19.70
N SER A 366 -6.78 -7.22 20.62
CA SER A 366 -5.70 -6.27 20.34
C SER A 366 -4.35 -6.95 20.10
N CYS A 367 -3.55 -6.37 19.22
CA CYS A 367 -2.18 -6.79 18.90
C CYS A 367 -1.20 -5.63 19.18
N SER A 368 -1.46 -4.90 20.25
CA SER A 368 -0.66 -3.72 20.61
C SER A 368 0.77 -4.15 20.94
N PRO A 369 1.80 -3.52 20.35
CA PRO A 369 3.18 -3.86 20.67
C PRO A 369 3.49 -3.43 22.11
N PRO A 370 4.41 -4.13 22.81
CA PRO A 370 4.72 -3.84 24.20
C PRO A 370 5.69 -2.64 24.32
N LEU A 371 5.20 -1.43 24.01
CA LEU A 371 6.01 -0.19 23.99
C LEU A 371 6.71 0.13 25.33
N HIS A 372 6.13 -0.32 26.44
CA HIS A 372 6.65 -0.10 27.79
C HIS A 372 7.77 -1.07 28.18
N ILE A 373 8.00 -2.14 27.42
CA ILE A 373 9.03 -3.13 27.70
C ILE A 373 10.28 -2.80 26.87
N PRO A 374 11.47 -2.61 27.45
CA PRO A 374 12.67 -2.30 26.66
C PRO A 374 12.98 -3.38 25.60
N PRO A 375 13.55 -2.98 24.44
CA PRO A 375 13.92 -3.93 23.39
C PRO A 375 15.01 -4.91 23.88
N HIS A 376 15.11 -6.07 23.25
CA HIS A 376 16.09 -7.14 23.55
C HIS A 376 16.05 -7.70 24.99
N THR A 377 14.96 -7.51 25.72
CA THR A 377 14.75 -8.13 27.03
C THR A 377 14.02 -9.47 26.91
N THR A 378 14.24 -10.39 27.85
CA THR A 378 13.49 -11.67 27.92
C THR A 378 11.99 -11.44 28.02
N ALA A 379 11.58 -10.39 28.74
CA ALA A 379 10.18 -9.98 28.84
C ALA A 379 9.60 -9.55 27.48
N ARG A 380 10.38 -8.87 26.63
CA ARG A 380 9.95 -8.46 25.29
C ARG A 380 9.78 -9.66 24.36
N ILE A 381 10.68 -10.64 24.44
CA ILE A 381 10.65 -11.86 23.61
C ILE A 381 9.45 -12.74 23.99
N ASN A 382 9.16 -12.86 25.28
CA ASN A 382 8.06 -13.67 25.80
C ASN A 382 6.72 -12.93 25.82
N TYR A 383 6.67 -11.68 25.36
CA TYR A 383 5.43 -10.93 25.30
C TYR A 383 4.45 -11.61 24.34
N ARG A 384 3.18 -11.67 24.78
CA ARG A 384 2.05 -12.16 23.99
C ARG A 384 0.98 -11.10 24.03
N ASP A 385 0.61 -10.60 22.85
CA ASP A 385 -0.52 -9.70 22.73
C ASP A 385 -1.84 -10.44 22.98
N GLU A 386 -2.95 -9.71 22.98
CA GLU A 386 -4.25 -10.28 23.33
C GLU A 386 -4.73 -11.30 22.30
N ALA A 387 -4.49 -11.06 21.02
CA ALA A 387 -4.84 -12.02 19.98
C ALA A 387 -4.00 -13.29 20.12
N ASP A 388 -2.69 -13.17 20.34
CA ASP A 388 -1.83 -14.34 20.55
C ASP A 388 -2.20 -15.12 21.82
N ARG A 389 -2.48 -14.44 22.95
CA ARG A 389 -2.95 -15.13 24.17
C ARG A 389 -4.26 -15.89 23.95
N PHE A 390 -5.18 -15.33 23.16
CA PHE A 390 -6.42 -16.01 22.80
C PHE A 390 -6.16 -17.24 21.92
N TYR A 391 -5.30 -17.15 20.92
CA TYR A 391 -5.02 -18.30 20.03
C TYR A 391 -4.08 -19.35 20.62
N ASP A 392 -3.24 -18.99 21.61
CA ASP A 392 -2.39 -19.92 22.35
C ASP A 392 -3.23 -20.83 23.27
N ASP A 393 -4.26 -20.28 23.96
CA ASP A 393 -5.19 -21.04 24.80
C ASP A 393 -6.57 -20.34 24.87
N PRO A 394 -7.47 -20.62 23.92
CA PRO A 394 -8.77 -19.94 23.84
C PRO A 394 -9.63 -20.16 25.08
N ILE A 395 -9.59 -21.36 25.67
CA ILE A 395 -10.42 -21.72 26.83
C ILE A 395 -9.98 -20.91 28.06
N LYS A 396 -8.67 -20.86 28.33
CA LYS A 396 -8.13 -20.07 29.44
C LYS A 396 -8.41 -18.59 29.24
N PHE A 397 -8.21 -18.07 28.04
CA PHE A 397 -8.48 -16.66 27.72
C PHE A 397 -9.96 -16.31 27.97
N LEU A 398 -10.89 -17.10 27.42
CA LEU A 398 -12.33 -16.88 27.58
C LEU A 398 -12.76 -16.94 29.06
N LYS A 399 -12.16 -17.82 29.86
CA LYS A 399 -12.49 -17.95 31.29
C LYS A 399 -11.92 -16.82 32.16
N GLN A 400 -10.72 -16.34 31.84
CA GLN A 400 -9.96 -15.44 32.71
C GLN A 400 -10.01 -13.98 32.27
N GLU A 401 -10.26 -13.69 31.00
CA GLU A 401 -10.26 -12.33 30.46
C GLU A 401 -11.66 -11.85 30.04
N VAL A 402 -12.51 -12.72 29.50
CA VAL A 402 -13.85 -12.34 29.01
C VAL A 402 -14.88 -12.38 30.15
N GLY A 403 -15.53 -11.25 30.40
CA GLY A 403 -16.47 -11.03 31.49
C GLY A 403 -15.82 -10.64 32.83
N THR A 404 -14.49 -10.68 32.92
CA THR A 404 -13.72 -10.36 34.13
C THR A 404 -12.89 -9.08 33.98
N LYS A 405 -12.24 -8.88 32.83
CA LYS A 405 -11.46 -7.67 32.57
C LYS A 405 -12.35 -6.54 32.09
N GLU A 406 -12.00 -5.33 32.50
CA GLU A 406 -12.68 -4.11 32.05
C GLU A 406 -12.66 -4.00 30.52
N GLY A 407 -13.81 -3.66 29.93
CA GLY A 407 -13.96 -3.56 28.48
C GLY A 407 -13.97 -4.90 27.73
N ARG A 408 -14.07 -6.04 28.42
CA ARG A 408 -14.17 -7.39 27.83
C ARG A 408 -15.42 -8.15 28.26
N ASN A 409 -16.52 -7.44 28.47
CA ASN A 409 -17.79 -8.04 28.84
C ASN A 409 -18.30 -8.98 27.73
N TRP A 410 -18.98 -10.07 28.15
CA TRP A 410 -19.64 -11.00 27.25
C TRP A 410 -20.68 -10.28 26.38
N PRO A 411 -20.57 -10.35 25.04
CA PRO A 411 -21.43 -9.61 24.13
C PRO A 411 -22.77 -10.32 23.86
N HIS A 412 -23.65 -9.70 23.07
CA HIS A 412 -24.79 -10.41 22.45
C HIS A 412 -24.35 -11.33 21.31
N PHE A 413 -23.37 -10.88 20.52
CA PHE A 413 -22.83 -11.61 19.37
C PHE A 413 -21.32 -11.76 19.44
N ILE A 414 -20.82 -12.89 18.92
CA ILE A 414 -19.40 -13.10 18.68
C ILE A 414 -19.19 -13.34 17.20
N ALA A 415 -18.29 -12.57 16.58
CA ALA A 415 -17.80 -12.82 15.23
C ALA A 415 -16.41 -13.46 15.32
N GLY A 416 -16.21 -14.55 14.59
CA GLY A 416 -14.95 -15.29 14.55
C GLY A 416 -14.82 -16.16 13.30
N PHE A 417 -13.66 -16.79 13.14
CA PHE A 417 -13.50 -17.86 12.15
C PHE A 417 -14.04 -19.17 12.72
N GLU A 418 -14.63 -20.02 11.89
CA GLU A 418 -15.31 -21.25 12.32
C GLU A 418 -14.49 -22.17 13.25
N GLY A 419 -13.16 -22.11 13.16
CA GLY A 419 -12.25 -22.92 13.97
C GLY A 419 -12.27 -22.67 15.48
N ILE A 420 -12.93 -21.60 15.98
CA ILE A 420 -13.00 -21.31 17.43
C ILE A 420 -14.30 -21.79 18.10
N GLU A 421 -15.21 -22.42 17.33
CA GLU A 421 -16.56 -22.72 17.81
C GLU A 421 -16.58 -23.71 18.99
N SER A 422 -15.73 -24.73 18.95
CA SER A 422 -15.65 -25.77 19.99
C SER A 422 -15.33 -25.20 21.37
N GLU A 423 -14.28 -24.39 21.44
CA GLU A 423 -13.76 -23.76 22.64
C GLU A 423 -14.76 -22.73 23.17
N LEU A 424 -15.40 -21.99 22.26
CA LEU A 424 -16.41 -21.00 22.61
C LEU A 424 -17.63 -21.68 23.27
N ARG A 425 -18.14 -22.77 22.67
CA ARG A 425 -19.25 -23.57 23.23
C ARG A 425 -18.88 -24.16 24.58
N GLN A 426 -17.71 -24.77 24.67
CA GLN A 426 -17.23 -25.39 25.90
C GLN A 426 -17.22 -24.40 27.07
N VAL A 427 -16.81 -23.15 26.85
CA VAL A 427 -16.77 -22.15 27.91
C VAL A 427 -18.15 -21.55 28.18
N TRP A 428 -18.84 -21.04 27.17
CA TRP A 428 -20.12 -20.34 27.36
C TRP A 428 -21.22 -21.22 27.94
N GLU A 429 -21.36 -22.45 27.42
CA GLU A 429 -22.40 -23.38 27.84
C GLU A 429 -22.09 -23.94 29.25
N SER A 430 -20.80 -24.01 29.64
CA SER A 430 -20.41 -24.39 31.01
C SER A 430 -20.75 -23.35 32.09
N TYR A 431 -20.96 -22.09 31.70
CA TYR A 431 -21.40 -21.05 32.65
C TYR A 431 -22.87 -21.21 33.08
N GLY A 432 -23.68 -21.99 32.36
CA GLY A 432 -25.07 -22.26 32.75
C GLY A 432 -25.16 -23.36 33.82
N GLN A 433 -25.70 -23.05 35.01
CA GLN A 433 -26.00 -24.04 36.04
C GLN A 433 -27.48 -24.45 36.02
N GLY A 434 -27.77 -25.76 36.01
CA GLY A 434 -29.13 -26.31 36.15
C GLY A 434 -29.95 -26.39 34.85
N GLN A 435 -31.29 -26.39 34.95
CA GLN A 435 -32.21 -26.50 33.79
C GLN A 435 -32.27 -25.24 32.89
N LYS A 436 -31.45 -24.22 33.16
CA LYS A 436 -31.41 -22.92 32.47
C LYS A 436 -30.00 -22.67 31.93
N THR A 437 -29.62 -23.42 30.89
CA THR A 437 -28.26 -23.37 30.35
C THR A 437 -28.09 -22.27 29.32
N ASN A 438 -26.93 -21.60 29.38
CA ASN A 438 -26.46 -20.75 28.30
C ASN A 438 -26.28 -21.58 27.03
N LYS A 439 -26.61 -21.01 25.87
CA LYS A 439 -26.50 -21.69 24.58
C LYS A 439 -25.87 -20.79 23.54
N ILE A 440 -25.05 -21.38 22.67
CA ILE A 440 -24.56 -20.71 21.47
C ILE A 440 -25.38 -21.15 20.25
N VAL A 441 -25.88 -20.17 19.50
CA VAL A 441 -26.59 -20.42 18.24
C VAL A 441 -25.84 -19.76 17.10
N GLU A 442 -25.51 -20.54 16.06
CA GLU A 442 -24.99 -19.97 14.82
C GLU A 442 -26.08 -19.12 14.16
N ASN A 443 -25.81 -17.84 13.99
CA ASN A 443 -26.77 -16.92 13.39
C ASN A 443 -26.52 -16.71 11.90
N LYS A 444 -25.24 -16.59 11.51
CA LYS A 444 -24.86 -16.42 10.11
C LYS A 444 -23.45 -16.93 9.87
N ARG A 445 -23.28 -17.69 8.79
CA ARG A 445 -22.00 -18.09 8.23
C ARG A 445 -21.82 -17.49 6.85
N ILE A 446 -20.61 -17.01 6.58
CA ILE A 446 -20.24 -16.39 5.30
C ILE A 446 -18.89 -16.92 4.86
N PHE A 447 -18.84 -17.38 3.61
CA PHE A 447 -17.61 -17.79 2.96
C PHE A 447 -16.52 -16.73 3.06
N ASN A 448 -15.32 -17.12 3.49
CA ASN A 448 -14.18 -16.19 3.58
C ASN A 448 -13.17 -16.36 2.46
N SER A 449 -12.53 -17.52 2.38
CA SER A 449 -11.51 -17.84 1.38
C SER A 449 -11.29 -19.34 1.30
N HIS A 450 -10.86 -19.83 0.12
CA HIS A 450 -10.50 -21.24 -0.06
C HIS A 450 -9.22 -21.62 0.70
N TRP A 451 -8.33 -20.65 0.90
CA TRP A 451 -7.06 -20.83 1.59
C TRP A 451 -6.65 -19.54 2.29
N HIS A 452 -5.76 -19.66 3.26
CA HIS A 452 -5.14 -18.56 3.97
C HIS A 452 -3.76 -19.04 4.46
N ASP A 453 -2.77 -18.14 4.48
CA ASP A 453 -1.42 -18.42 4.99
C ASP A 453 -1.39 -18.50 6.52
N ASP A 454 -2.08 -17.58 7.21
CA ASP A 454 -2.37 -17.68 8.65
C ASP A 454 -3.47 -18.73 8.94
N PRO A 455 -3.16 -19.85 9.62
CA PRO A 455 -4.14 -20.89 9.95
C PRO A 455 -5.27 -20.38 10.85
N ARG A 456 -5.03 -19.31 11.63
CA ARG A 456 -6.04 -18.69 12.51
C ARG A 456 -7.15 -17.99 11.75
N ARG A 457 -6.95 -17.73 10.46
CA ARG A 457 -7.90 -17.08 9.53
C ARG A 457 -8.51 -18.05 8.53
N LYS A 458 -8.29 -19.35 8.73
CA LYS A 458 -8.82 -20.39 7.85
C LYS A 458 -10.30 -20.64 8.16
N GLY A 459 -11.07 -20.91 7.11
CA GLY A 459 -12.48 -21.24 7.22
C GLY A 459 -13.40 -20.03 7.10
N ASP A 460 -14.69 -20.30 7.23
CA ASP A 460 -15.74 -19.29 7.08
C ASP A 460 -15.78 -18.33 8.28
N VAL A 461 -16.29 -17.11 8.03
CA VAL A 461 -16.60 -16.17 9.11
C VAL A 461 -17.99 -16.46 9.62
N VAL A 462 -18.10 -16.65 10.93
CA VAL A 462 -19.34 -17.02 11.61
C VAL A 462 -19.69 -15.98 12.65
N LEU A 463 -20.97 -15.63 12.71
CA LEU A 463 -21.57 -14.84 13.77
C LEU A 463 -22.41 -15.75 14.65
N TRP A 464 -22.00 -15.89 15.91
CA TRP A 464 -22.72 -16.64 16.92
C TRP A 464 -23.50 -15.71 17.84
N GLU A 465 -24.72 -16.12 18.19
CA GLU A 465 -25.58 -15.47 19.17
C GLU A 465 -25.42 -16.16 20.53
N LEU A 466 -25.15 -15.36 21.56
CA LEU A 466 -25.01 -15.85 22.93
C LEU A 466 -26.36 -15.73 23.64
N ILE A 467 -27.07 -16.86 23.76
CA ILE A 467 -28.32 -16.94 24.50
C ILE A 467 -27.98 -17.17 25.97
N ARG A 468 -28.47 -16.25 26.82
CA ARG A 468 -28.39 -16.36 28.28
C ARG A 468 -29.63 -17.09 28.79
N GLY A 469 -29.46 -18.06 29.68
CA GLY A 469 -30.61 -18.63 30.41
C GLY A 469 -31.27 -17.56 31.28
N LEU A 470 -32.58 -17.35 31.15
CA LEU A 470 -33.33 -16.34 31.91
C LEU A 470 -33.31 -16.65 33.43
N GLN A 471 -32.58 -15.86 34.21
CA GLN A 471 -32.94 -15.63 35.61
C GLN A 471 -34.15 -14.69 35.60
N GLU A 472 -35.32 -15.21 36.00
CA GLU A 472 -36.50 -14.38 36.28
C GLU A 472 -36.26 -13.57 37.56
#